data_AF-B9E337-F1
#
_entry.id   AF-B9E337-F1
#
_cell.length_a   1.000
_cell.length_b   1.000
_cell.length_c   1.000
_cell.angle_alpha   90.00
_cell.angle_beta   90.00
_cell.angle_gamma   90.00
#
_symmetry.space_group_name_H-M   'P 1'
#
loop_
_entity.id
_entity.type
_entity.pdbx_description
1 polymer ?
#
loop_
_entity_poly.entity_id
_entity_poly.type
_entity_poly.pdbx_seq_one_letter_code
_entity_poly.pdbx_strand_id
1 'polypeptide(L)'
;MLLELKHIMEEEYTVLKKLLEALREQNRYLVRREAFNLDKIVKILEERSKNVALLEMKRRKLTKNRPMREIIEEAKDDNLKKIYEDIVEVLQKMQFQKDTNEALIKHGMIFTHQMLRALNPNVEAKTYNSIGRSR
;
A
#
# COMPACT_ATOMS: atom_id res chain seq x y z
N MET A 1 6.94 -17.39 -26.26
CA MET A 1 7.63 -17.05 -24.99
C MET A 1 7.86 -15.55 -24.84
N LEU A 2 8.73 -14.90 -25.62
CA LEU A 2 9.02 -13.45 -25.46
C LEU A 2 7.79 -12.56 -25.70
N LEU A 3 7.00 -12.81 -26.74
CA LEU A 3 5.78 -12.06 -27.04
C LEU A 3 4.73 -12.19 -25.91
N GLU A 4 4.59 -13.39 -25.36
CA GLU A 4 3.68 -13.70 -24.27
C GLU A 4 4.13 -13.07 -22.95
N LEU A 5 5.44 -13.07 -22.67
CA LEU A 5 6.01 -12.38 -21.53
C LEU A 5 5.79 -10.87 -21.62
N LYS A 6 6.01 -10.29 -22.80
CA LYS A 6 5.76 -8.87 -23.05
C LYS A 6 4.30 -8.51 -22.76
N HIS A 7 3.36 -9.31 -23.26
CA HIS A 7 1.94 -9.10 -23.02
C HIS A 7 1.58 -9.17 -21.53
N ILE A 8 2.09 -10.17 -20.81
CA ILE A 8 1.89 -10.29 -19.35
C ILE A 8 2.44 -9.06 -18.62
N MET A 9 3.61 -8.55 -19.03
CA MET A 9 4.20 -7.36 -18.41
C MET A 9 3.41 -6.08 -18.69
N GLU A 10 2.88 -5.91 -19.90
CA GLU A 10 1.99 -4.79 -20.23
C GLU A 10 0.69 -4.82 -19.40
N GLU A 11 0.13 -6.02 -19.19
CA GLU A 11 -1.00 -6.22 -18.29
C GLU A 11 -0.63 -5.92 -16.84
N GLU A 12 0.50 -6.43 -16.34
CA GLU A 12 1.03 -6.16 -14.99
C GLU A 12 1.16 -4.66 -14.76
N TYR A 13 1.80 -3.95 -15.70
CA TYR A 13 1.96 -2.50 -15.64
C TYR A 13 0.61 -1.77 -15.53
N THR A 14 -0.37 -2.19 -16.33
CA THR A 14 -1.71 -1.59 -16.33
C THR A 14 -2.44 -1.82 -15.00
N VAL A 15 -2.36 -3.03 -14.45
CA VAL A 15 -2.99 -3.37 -13.16
C VAL A 15 -2.29 -2.66 -12.01
N LEU A 16 -0.96 -2.56 -12.02
CA LEU A 16 -0.19 -1.82 -11.03
C LEU A 16 -0.54 -0.33 -11.03
N LYS A 17 -0.72 0.29 -12.21
CA LYS A 17 -1.20 1.67 -12.31
C LYS A 17 -2.57 1.86 -11.66
N LYS A 18 -3.53 0.96 -11.92
CA LYS A 18 -4.86 1.00 -11.30
C LYS A 18 -4.79 0.83 -9.78
N LEU A 19 -3.89 0.00 -9.29
CA LEU A 19 -3.67 -0.17 -7.85
C LEU A 19 -3.03 1.10 -7.23
N LEU A 20 -2.07 1.73 -7.91
CA LEU A 20 -1.51 3.01 -7.50
C LEU A 20 -2.58 4.10 -7.43
N GLU A 21 -3.48 4.16 -8.41
CA GLU A 21 -4.62 5.09 -8.40
C GLU A 21 -5.51 4.85 -7.18
N ALA A 22 -5.88 3.60 -6.88
CA ALA A 22 -6.66 3.26 -5.70
C ALA A 22 -5.98 3.68 -4.38
N LEU A 23 -4.64 3.51 -4.29
CA LEU A 23 -3.86 4.01 -3.15
C LEU A 23 -3.90 5.54 -3.04
N ARG A 24 -3.85 6.25 -4.17
CA ARG A 24 -4.01 7.72 -4.18
C ARG A 24 -5.42 8.14 -3.77
N GLU A 25 -6.45 7.39 -4.14
CA GLU A 25 -7.82 7.66 -3.68
C GLU A 25 -7.95 7.47 -2.18
N GLN A 26 -7.39 6.37 -1.65
CA GLN A 26 -7.32 6.14 -0.22
C GLN A 26 -6.66 7.32 0.49
N ASN A 27 -5.56 7.87 -0.04
CA ASN A 27 -4.92 9.06 0.51
C ASN A 27 -5.88 10.26 0.58
N ARG A 28 -6.62 10.53 -0.50
CA ARG A 28 -7.61 11.63 -0.51
C ARG A 28 -8.69 11.43 0.54
N TYR A 29 -9.22 10.22 0.67
CA TYR A 29 -10.23 9.90 1.69
C TYR A 29 -9.68 10.02 3.11
N LEU A 30 -8.42 9.64 3.34
CA LEU A 30 -7.75 9.82 4.64
C LEU A 30 -7.61 11.30 5.00
N VAL A 31 -7.14 12.14 4.07
CA VAL A 31 -6.95 13.58 4.28
C VAL A 31 -8.29 14.27 4.55
N ARG A 32 -9.35 13.89 3.82
CA ARG A 32 -10.70 14.45 3.96
C ARG A 32 -11.50 13.85 5.12
N ARG A 33 -10.97 12.82 5.79
CA ARG A 33 -11.62 12.08 6.88
C ARG A 33 -12.96 11.43 6.47
N GLU A 34 -13.03 10.92 5.24
CA GLU A 34 -14.23 10.29 4.67
C GLU A 34 -14.30 8.80 5.04
N ALA A 35 -14.68 8.50 6.28
CA ALA A 35 -14.66 7.12 6.83
C ALA A 35 -15.43 6.09 5.99
N PHE A 36 -16.64 6.42 5.53
CA PHE A 36 -17.44 5.50 4.70
C PHE A 36 -16.77 5.16 3.35
N ASN A 37 -16.01 6.09 2.77
CA ASN A 37 -15.29 5.85 1.52
C ASN A 37 -14.02 5.03 1.76
N LEU A 38 -13.43 5.13 2.97
CA LEU A 38 -12.34 4.25 3.39
C LEU A 38 -12.78 2.78 3.46
N ASP A 39 -13.98 2.48 3.94
CA ASP A 39 -14.49 1.10 3.97
C ASP A 39 -14.67 0.53 2.55
N LYS A 40 -15.12 1.37 1.61
CA LYS A 40 -15.31 0.97 0.20
C LYS A 40 -13.98 0.74 -0.51
N ILE A 41 -12.99 1.63 -0.31
CA ILE A 41 -11.70 1.54 -1.01
C ILE A 41 -10.90 0.30 -0.58
N VAL A 42 -11.09 -0.21 0.64
CA VAL A 42 -10.46 -1.47 1.10
C VAL A 42 -10.80 -2.64 0.17
N LYS A 43 -12.08 -2.82 -0.17
CA LYS A 43 -12.51 -3.91 -1.08
C LYS A 43 -11.89 -3.79 -2.48
N ILE A 44 -11.79 -2.56 -2.98
CA ILE A 44 -11.16 -2.26 -4.28
C ILE A 44 -9.66 -2.61 -4.22
N LEU A 45 -8.96 -2.19 -3.15
CA LEU A 45 -7.54 -2.49 -2.96
C LEU A 45 -7.28 -4.01 -2.87
N GLU A 46 -8.13 -4.76 -2.16
CA GLU A 46 -8.04 -6.21 -2.09
C GLU A 46 -8.21 -6.88 -3.46
N GLU A 47 -9.23 -6.48 -4.23
CA GLU A 47 -9.48 -7.02 -5.57
C GLU A 47 -8.30 -6.73 -6.51
N ARG A 48 -7.82 -5.48 -6.53
CA ARG A 48 -6.68 -5.08 -7.36
C ARG A 48 -5.40 -5.81 -6.95
N SER A 49 -5.16 -6.01 -5.66
CA SER A 49 -4.01 -6.76 -5.15
C SER A 49 -4.06 -8.23 -5.55
N LYS A 50 -5.24 -8.86 -5.53
CA LYS A 50 -5.43 -10.23 -6.04
C LYS A 50 -5.10 -10.33 -7.52
N ASN A 51 -5.54 -9.36 -8.32
CA ASN A 51 -5.25 -9.33 -9.76
C ASN A 51 -3.74 -9.22 -10.05
N VAL A 52 -3.02 -8.38 -9.29
CA VAL A 52 -1.54 -8.29 -9.37
C VAL A 52 -0.91 -9.66 -9.05
N ALA A 53 -1.33 -10.30 -7.96
CA ALA A 53 -0.79 -11.60 -7.56
C ALA A 53 -1.02 -12.68 -8.62
N LEU A 54 -2.20 -12.70 -9.27
CA LEU A 54 -2.49 -13.63 -10.36
C LEU A 54 -1.56 -13.44 -11.56
N LEU A 55 -1.31 -12.20 -11.96
CA LEU A 55 -0.39 -11.89 -13.06
C LEU A 55 1.05 -12.23 -12.70
N GLU A 56 1.47 -11.94 -11.47
CA GLU A 56 2.80 -12.31 -10.98
C GLU A 56 3.00 -13.83 -11.01
N MET A 57 1.99 -14.60 -10.58
CA MET A 57 2.04 -16.07 -10.65
C MET A 57 2.17 -16.56 -12.10
N LYS A 58 1.42 -15.97 -13.04
CA LYS A 58 1.54 -16.31 -14.48
C LYS A 58 2.95 -15.98 -14.99
N ARG A 59 3.49 -14.81 -14.66
CA ARG A 59 4.84 -14.41 -15.04
C ARG A 59 5.88 -15.37 -14.47
N ARG A 60 5.83 -15.69 -13.17
CA ARG A 60 6.76 -16.62 -12.51
C ARG A 60 6.73 -18.03 -13.11
N LYS A 61 5.56 -18.51 -13.51
CA LYS A 61 5.42 -19.78 -14.24
C LYS A 61 6.12 -19.74 -15.60
N LEU A 62 5.94 -18.65 -16.36
CA LEU A 62 6.56 -18.47 -17.68
C LEU A 62 8.08 -18.33 -17.58
N THR A 63 8.57 -17.58 -16.58
CA THR A 63 10.01 -17.34 -16.37
C THR A 63 10.71 -18.44 -15.58
N LYS A 64 9.99 -19.48 -15.14
CA LYS A 64 10.51 -20.57 -14.30
C LYS A 64 11.26 -20.07 -13.06
N ASN A 65 10.73 -19.03 -12.41
CA ASN A 65 11.35 -18.35 -11.27
C ASN A 65 12.73 -17.70 -11.52
N ARG A 66 13.16 -17.56 -12.78
CA ARG A 66 14.37 -16.80 -13.09
C ARG A 66 14.17 -15.31 -12.77
N PRO A 67 15.22 -14.61 -12.30
CA PRO A 67 15.12 -13.19 -11.99
C PRO A 67 14.89 -12.40 -13.28
N MET A 68 13.94 -11.46 -13.22
CA MET A 68 13.50 -10.73 -14.40
C MET A 68 14.63 -9.94 -15.06
N ARG A 69 15.54 -9.37 -14.27
CA ARG A 69 16.67 -8.59 -14.75
C ARG A 69 17.56 -9.37 -15.73
N GLU A 70 17.88 -10.62 -15.41
CA GLU A 70 18.66 -11.49 -16.30
C GLU A 70 17.92 -11.77 -17.62
N ILE A 71 16.60 -12.01 -17.54
CA ILE A 71 15.77 -12.29 -18.72
C ILE A 71 15.72 -11.07 -19.65
N ILE A 72 15.63 -9.86 -19.09
CA ILE A 72 15.65 -8.62 -19.87
C ILE A 72 17.01 -8.40 -20.53
N GLU A 73 18.11 -8.63 -19.80
CA GLU A 73 19.47 -8.49 -20.33
C GLU A 73 19.76 -9.51 -21.45
N GLU A 74 19.27 -10.75 -21.31
CA GLU A 74 19.36 -11.80 -22.34
C GLU A 74 18.49 -11.52 -23.58
N ALA A 75 17.30 -10.95 -23.38
CA ALA A 75 16.35 -10.69 -24.46
C ALA A 75 16.84 -9.64 -25.47
N LYS A 76 17.69 -8.70 -25.02
CA LYS A 76 18.20 -7.56 -25.84
C LYS A 76 17.09 -6.81 -26.60
N ASP A 77 15.89 -6.76 -26.04
CA ASP A 77 14.73 -6.06 -26.58
C ASP A 77 14.52 -4.76 -25.80
N ASP A 78 14.78 -3.63 -26.45
CA ASP A 78 14.65 -2.29 -25.86
C ASP A 78 13.22 -1.99 -25.38
N ASN A 79 12.20 -2.51 -26.07
CA ASN A 79 10.82 -2.31 -25.65
C ASN A 79 10.52 -3.08 -24.35
N LEU A 80 10.98 -4.33 -24.27
CA LEU A 80 10.77 -5.14 -23.08
C LEU A 80 11.51 -4.55 -21.86
N LYS A 81 12.72 -4.04 -22.10
CA LYS A 81 13.49 -3.31 -21.09
C LYS A 81 12.76 -2.06 -20.60
N LYS A 82 12.20 -1.26 -21.51
CA LYS A 82 11.42 -0.08 -21.16
C LYS A 82 10.19 -0.43 -20.30
N ILE A 83 9.43 -1.46 -20.67
CA ILE A 83 8.27 -1.92 -19.88
C ILE A 83 8.71 -2.36 -18.47
N TYR A 84 9.85 -3.06 -18.37
CA TYR A 84 10.41 -3.44 -17.07
C TYR A 84 10.75 -2.22 -16.21
N GLU A 85 11.44 -1.23 -16.77
CA GLU A 85 11.79 0.02 -16.08
C GLU A 85 10.54 0.79 -15.64
N ASP A 86 9.52 0.88 -16.50
CA ASP A 86 8.23 1.51 -16.19
C ASP A 86 7.51 0.79 -15.03
N ILE A 87 7.55 -0.55 -14.98
CA ILE A 87 6.99 -1.33 -13.87
C ILE A 87 7.74 -1.04 -12.57
N VAL A 88 9.08 -1.02 -12.61
CA VAL A 88 9.91 -0.73 -11.43
C VAL A 88 9.61 0.66 -10.89
N GLU A 89 9.47 1.66 -11.76
CA GLU A 89 9.11 3.03 -11.38
C GLU A 89 7.73 3.08 -10.71
N VAL A 90 6.73 2.40 -11.27
CA VAL A 90 5.39 2.33 -10.68
C VAL A 90 5.41 1.65 -9.31
N LEU A 91 6.18 0.58 -9.14
CA LEU A 91 6.34 -0.11 -7.85
C LEU A 91 6.95 0.82 -6.79
N GLN A 92 7.96 1.60 -7.14
CA GLN A 92 8.54 2.60 -6.23
C GLN A 92 7.51 3.66 -5.82
N LYS A 93 6.74 4.18 -6.78
CA LYS A 93 5.66 5.14 -6.51
C LYS A 93 4.57 4.54 -5.61
N MET A 94 4.22 3.27 -5.82
CA MET A 94 3.26 2.55 -4.99
C MET A 94 3.76 2.37 -3.56
N GLN A 95 5.02 1.97 -3.39
CA GLN A 95 5.63 1.83 -2.07
C GLN A 95 5.57 3.16 -1.30
N PHE A 96 6.03 4.25 -1.92
CA PHE A 96 5.96 5.58 -1.32
C PHE A 96 4.53 6.00 -0.94
N GLN A 97 3.55 5.77 -1.83
CA GLN A 97 2.16 6.12 -1.57
C GLN A 97 1.58 5.29 -0.41
N LYS A 98 1.89 3.99 -0.36
CA LYS A 98 1.45 3.09 0.72
C LYS A 98 2.01 3.55 2.07
N ASP A 99 3.31 3.85 2.13
CA ASP A 99 3.98 4.31 3.34
C ASP A 99 3.37 5.63 3.85
N THR A 100 3.07 6.55 2.91
CA THR A 100 2.39 7.81 3.22
C THR A 100 1.00 7.57 3.80
N ASN A 101 0.20 6.69 3.20
CA ASN A 101 -1.14 6.37 3.69
C ASN A 101 -1.10 5.71 5.07
N GLU A 102 -0.17 4.77 5.28
CA GLU A 102 0.01 4.09 6.55
C GLU A 102 0.40 5.09 7.66
N ALA A 103 1.30 6.03 7.37
CA ALA A 103 1.68 7.09 8.31
C ALA A 103 0.49 7.97 8.70
N LEU A 104 -0.36 8.36 7.74
CA LEU A 104 -1.57 9.14 8.01
C LEU A 104 -2.56 8.37 8.92
N ILE A 105 -2.75 7.07 8.65
CA ILE A 105 -3.61 6.21 9.48
C ILE A 105 -3.05 6.12 10.90
N LYS A 106 -1.75 5.87 11.07
CA LYS A 106 -1.08 5.82 12.37
C LYS A 106 -1.25 7.13 13.13
N HIS A 107 -1.02 8.27 12.48
CA HIS A 107 -1.20 9.58 13.07
C HIS A 107 -2.66 9.81 13.51
N GLY A 108 -3.63 9.41 12.69
CA GLY A 108 -5.05 9.46 13.03
C GLY A 108 -5.39 8.65 14.28
N MET A 109 -4.84 7.44 14.43
CA MET A 109 -5.04 6.61 15.62
C MET A 109 -4.43 7.23 16.88
N ILE A 110 -3.21 7.80 16.79
CA ILE A 110 -2.56 8.50 17.90
C ILE A 110 -3.42 9.67 18.37
N PHE A 111 -3.90 10.49 17.42
CA PHE A 111 -4.78 11.62 17.73
C PHE A 111 -6.08 11.16 18.40
N THR A 112 -6.75 10.13 17.88
CA THR A 112 -7.97 9.57 18.48
C THR A 112 -7.71 9.05 19.89
N HIS A 113 -6.57 8.38 20.12
CA HIS A 113 -6.19 7.92 21.46
C HIS A 113 -5.98 9.08 22.45
N GLN A 114 -5.33 10.16 22.01
CA GLN A 114 -5.18 11.38 22.82
C GLN A 114 -6.54 12.02 23.14
N MET A 115 -7.46 12.07 22.17
CA MET A 115 -8.82 12.57 22.38
C MET A 115 -9.59 11.73 23.39
N LEU A 116 -9.50 10.39 23.31
CA LEU A 116 -10.13 9.49 24.29
C LEU A 116 -9.58 9.72 25.70
N ARG A 117 -8.25 9.91 25.83
CA ARG A 117 -7.60 10.24 27.11
C ARG A 117 -8.02 11.61 27.64
N ALA A 118 -8.28 12.58 26.77
CA ALA A 118 -8.78 13.89 27.17
C ALA A 118 -10.24 13.85 27.63
N LEU A 119 -11.07 12.99 27.02
CA LEU A 119 -12.47 12.77 27.41
C LEU A 119 -12.60 12.01 28.73
N ASN A 120 -11.77 10.98 28.93
CA ASN A 120 -11.69 10.24 30.18
C ASN A 120 -10.26 10.38 30.74
N PRO A 121 -9.92 11.56 31.29
CA PRO A 121 -8.67 11.71 32.01
C PRO A 121 -8.73 10.70 33.15
N ASN A 122 -7.70 9.88 33.32
CA ASN A 122 -7.64 8.95 34.44
C ASN A 122 -7.55 9.77 35.73
N VAL A 123 -8.69 10.19 36.27
CA VAL A 123 -8.83 10.85 37.55
C VAL A 123 -8.95 9.74 38.58
N GLU A 124 -7.89 8.98 38.79
CA GLU A 124 -7.69 8.47 40.14
C GLU A 124 -7.60 9.74 40.99
N ALA A 125 -8.68 10.04 41.71
CA ALA A 125 -8.67 11.09 42.69
C ALA A 125 -7.51 10.75 43.62
N LYS A 126 -6.43 11.54 43.56
CA LYS A 126 -5.35 11.51 44.54
C LYS A 126 -5.97 11.89 45.87
N THR A 127 -6.59 10.90 46.52
CA THR A 127 -7.10 11.03 47.86
C THR A 127 -5.86 11.00 48.72
N TYR A 128 -5.54 12.16 49.27
CA TYR A 128 -4.52 12.26 50.28
C TYR A 128 -4.91 11.33 51.43
N ASN A 129 -3.99 10.47 51.86
CA ASN A 129 -4.17 9.78 53.14
C ASN A 129 -4.20 10.81 54.29
N SER A 130 -4.53 10.37 55.50
CA SER A 130 -4.59 11.24 56.70
C SER A 130 -3.31 12.02 57.03
N ILE A 131 -2.21 11.78 56.30
CA ILE A 131 -0.89 12.41 56.45
C ILE A 131 -0.50 13.22 55.20
N GLY A 132 -1.42 13.49 54.27
CA GLY A 132 -1.16 14.35 53.12
C GLY A 132 -0.29 13.71 52.02
N ARG A 133 -0.10 12.39 52.01
CA ARG A 133 0.58 11.69 50.89
C ARG A 133 -0.45 11.17 49.89
N SER A 134 -0.17 11.36 48.59
CA SER A 134 -0.91 10.69 47.52
C SER A 134 -0.81 9.18 47.72
N ARG A 135 -1.94 8.48 47.77
CA ARG A 135 -1.95 7.06 47.42
C ARG A 135 -1.64 6.89 45.94
#